data_AF-A0A0P7D9V0-F1
#
_entry.id   AF-A0A0P7D9V0-F1
#
_cell.length_a   1.000
_cell.length_b   1.000
_cell.length_c   1.000
_cell.angle_alpha   90.00
_cell.angle_beta   90.00
_cell.angle_gamma   90.00
#
_symmetry.space_group_name_H-M   'P 1'
#
loop_
_entity.id
_entity.type
_entity.pdbx_description
1 polymer ?
#
loop_
_entity_poly.entity_id
_entity_poly.type
_entity_poly.pdbx_seq_one_letter_code
_entity_poly.pdbx_strand_id
1 'polypeptide(L)'
;MVRMSPQACIDIADTLRFTEVRLGQSVRSRYQDLLQQTFLALAEQPTPVDSKMRDELSPGLRSLHLSFNVLQMTDGRVIRPRHIVFYRAGTDQIVEILRVLHDAMEVAQNLKHLHQQ
;
A
#
# COMPACT_ATOMS: atom_id res chain seq x y z
N MET A 1 1.67 13.26 8.56
CA MET A 1 0.36 13.35 7.83
C MET A 1 0.44 12.52 6.55
N VAL A 2 -0.67 11.96 6.07
CA VAL A 2 -0.71 11.26 4.76
C VAL A 2 -1.49 12.06 3.72
N ARG A 3 -0.95 12.12 2.50
CA ARG A 3 -1.68 12.50 1.28
C ARG A 3 -1.72 11.30 0.34
N MET A 4 -2.79 11.17 -0.44
CA MET A 4 -2.95 10.08 -1.40
C MET A 4 -3.15 10.65 -2.79
N SER A 5 -2.47 10.07 -3.77
CA SER A 5 -2.73 10.38 -5.17
C SER A 5 -4.13 9.87 -5.56
N PRO A 6 -4.74 10.42 -6.63
CA PRO A 6 -5.99 9.88 -7.16
C PRO A 6 -5.88 8.39 -7.52
N GLN A 7 -4.72 7.97 -8.02
CA GLN A 7 -4.51 6.58 -8.41
C GLN A 7 -4.39 5.65 -7.19
N ALA A 8 -3.78 6.10 -6.08
CA ALA A 8 -3.77 5.35 -4.83
C ALA A 8 -5.18 5.13 -4.29
N CYS A 9 -6.05 6.14 -4.36
CA CYS A 9 -7.45 6.01 -3.95
C CYS A 9 -8.20 4.96 -4.79
N ILE A 10 -7.99 4.94 -6.10
CA ILE A 10 -8.56 3.93 -7.02
C ILE A 10 -8.03 2.53 -6.66
N ASP A 11 -6.71 2.39 -6.52
CA ASP A 11 -6.07 1.12 -6.17
C ASP A 11 -6.63 0.54 -4.86
N ILE A 12 -6.81 1.38 -3.83
CA ILE A 12 -7.39 0.99 -2.53
C ILE A 12 -8.84 0.55 -2.71
N ALA A 13 -9.66 1.34 -3.43
CA ALA A 13 -11.07 1.00 -3.67
C ALA A 13 -11.22 -0.33 -4.40
N ASP A 14 -10.41 -0.57 -5.42
CA ASP A 14 -10.41 -1.82 -6.19
C ASP A 14 -9.92 -3.00 -5.36
N THR A 15 -8.88 -2.81 -4.55
CA THR A 15 -8.39 -3.81 -3.60
C THR A 15 -9.48 -4.24 -2.62
N LEU A 16 -10.20 -3.28 -2.02
CA LEU A 16 -11.25 -3.57 -1.06
C LEU A 16 -12.45 -4.24 -1.74
N ARG A 17 -12.88 -3.76 -2.90
CA ARG A 17 -13.96 -4.38 -3.69
C ARG A 17 -13.62 -5.82 -4.08
N PHE A 18 -12.42 -6.05 -4.60
CA PHE A 18 -11.96 -7.39 -4.96
C PHE A 18 -11.89 -8.33 -3.76
N THR A 19 -11.39 -7.82 -2.62
CA THR A 19 -11.34 -8.57 -1.35
C THR A 19 -12.73 -8.96 -0.89
N GLU A 20 -13.70 -8.04 -0.93
CA GLU A 20 -15.09 -8.30 -0.53
C GLU A 20 -15.73 -9.37 -1.43
N VAL A 21 -15.63 -9.22 -2.75
CA VAL A 21 -16.21 -10.15 -3.71
C VAL A 21 -15.65 -11.58 -3.54
N ARG A 22 -14.35 -11.71 -3.24
CA ARG A 22 -13.71 -13.03 -3.14
C ARG A 22 -13.75 -13.66 -1.76
N LEU A 23 -13.67 -12.86 -0.72
CA LEU A 23 -13.39 -13.32 0.65
C LEU A 23 -14.44 -12.84 1.66
N GLY A 24 -15.36 -11.98 1.24
CA GLY A 24 -16.46 -11.48 2.05
C GLY A 24 -16.13 -10.23 2.86
N GLN A 25 -17.19 -9.59 3.37
CA GLN A 25 -17.14 -8.30 4.04
C GLN A 25 -16.21 -8.29 5.26
N SER A 26 -16.20 -9.36 6.06
CA SER A 26 -15.35 -9.46 7.25
C SER A 26 -13.86 -9.31 6.92
N VAL A 27 -13.42 -9.90 5.81
CA VAL A 27 -12.03 -9.81 5.36
C VAL A 27 -11.73 -8.44 4.78
N ARG A 28 -12.66 -7.90 3.99
CA ARG A 28 -12.55 -6.53 3.46
C ARG A 28 -12.39 -5.50 4.57
N SER A 29 -13.13 -5.59 5.67
CA SER A 29 -12.96 -4.69 6.82
C SER A 29 -11.57 -4.83 7.46
N ARG A 30 -11.11 -6.05 7.73
CA ARG A 30 -9.75 -6.27 8.27
C ARG A 30 -8.65 -5.75 7.33
N TYR A 31 -8.88 -5.86 6.02
CA TYR A 31 -7.95 -5.34 5.01
C TYR A 31 -7.94 -3.81 4.97
N GLN A 32 -9.11 -3.17 5.15
CA GLN A 32 -9.21 -1.72 5.29
C GLN A 32 -8.45 -1.24 6.54
N ASP A 33 -8.66 -1.90 7.68
CA ASP A 33 -7.98 -1.56 8.93
C ASP A 33 -6.46 -1.69 8.78
N LEU A 34 -5.98 -2.76 8.14
CA LEU A 34 -4.58 -2.95 7.83
C LEU A 34 -3.99 -1.79 7.01
N LEU A 35 -4.68 -1.38 5.94
CA LEU A 35 -4.22 -0.26 5.10
C LEU A 35 -4.18 1.03 5.91
N GLN A 36 -5.23 1.31 6.70
CA GLN A 36 -5.28 2.49 7.56
C GLN A 36 -4.14 2.53 8.57
N GLN A 37 -3.90 1.42 9.29
CA GLN A 37 -2.82 1.34 10.27
C GLN A 37 -1.45 1.49 9.61
N THR A 38 -1.26 0.93 8.43
CA THR A 38 -0.02 1.12 7.66
C THR A 38 0.20 2.59 7.33
N PHE A 39 -0.84 3.30 6.89
CA PHE A 39 -0.72 4.72 6.52
C PHE A 39 -0.47 5.61 7.74
N LEU A 40 -1.12 5.32 8.87
CA LEU A 40 -0.85 6.01 10.13
C LEU A 40 0.60 5.79 10.59
N ALA A 41 1.08 4.54 10.58
CA ALA A 41 2.45 4.22 10.93
C ALA A 41 3.47 4.92 10.00
N LEU A 42 3.19 4.98 8.70
CA LEU A 42 4.02 5.72 7.75
C LEU A 42 4.03 7.23 8.04
N ALA A 43 2.90 7.81 8.44
CA ALA A 43 2.88 9.22 8.82
C ALA A 43 3.69 9.55 10.08
N GLU A 44 3.86 8.60 10.99
CA GLU A 44 4.66 8.73 12.21
C GLU A 44 6.14 8.44 11.96
N GLN A 45 6.43 7.38 11.19
CA GLN A 45 7.78 6.99 10.79
C GLN A 45 7.83 6.81 9.27
N PRO A 46 8.13 7.88 8.50
CA PRO A 46 8.13 7.82 7.03
C PRO A 46 9.14 6.86 6.41
N THR A 47 10.18 6.47 7.14
CA THR A 47 11.24 5.57 6.67
C THR A 47 11.42 4.40 7.64
N PRO A 48 10.42 3.51 7.78
CA PRO A 48 10.57 2.32 8.62
C PRO A 48 11.63 1.39 8.02
N VAL A 49 12.19 0.51 8.84
CA VAL A 49 13.30 -0.40 8.44
C VAL A 49 12.93 -1.27 7.23
N ASP A 50 11.67 -1.69 7.14
CA ASP A 50 11.17 -2.54 6.04
C ASP A 50 10.89 -1.77 4.73
N SER A 51 11.02 -0.45 4.74
CA SER A 51 10.84 0.40 3.57
C SER A 51 12.09 0.41 2.70
N LYS A 52 11.92 0.07 1.42
CA LYS A 52 13.01 0.02 0.44
C LYS A 52 12.97 1.24 -0.47
N MET A 53 14.13 1.86 -0.69
CA MET A 53 14.28 2.88 -1.73
C MET A 53 14.12 2.27 -3.12
N ARG A 54 13.53 3.05 -4.02
CA ARG A 54 13.17 2.69 -5.39
C ARG A 54 13.57 3.78 -6.38
N ASP A 55 14.73 4.39 -6.17
CA ASP A 55 15.25 5.45 -7.04
C ASP A 55 15.47 4.95 -8.48
N GLU A 56 15.68 3.65 -8.66
CA GLU A 56 15.72 2.99 -9.97
C GLU A 56 14.40 3.10 -10.75
N LEU A 57 13.29 3.31 -10.04
CA LEU A 57 11.96 3.49 -10.62
C LEU A 57 11.54 4.95 -10.65
N SER A 58 11.86 5.76 -9.64
CA SER A 58 11.62 7.21 -9.66
C SER A 58 12.34 7.85 -8.46
N PRO A 59 12.97 9.02 -8.60
CA PRO A 59 13.69 9.65 -7.51
C PRO A 59 12.83 9.82 -6.24
N GLY A 60 13.40 9.43 -5.10
CA GLY A 60 12.77 9.53 -3.78
C GLY A 60 11.64 8.53 -3.54
N LEU A 61 11.35 7.66 -4.51
CA LEU A 61 10.30 6.65 -4.37
C LEU A 61 10.72 5.59 -3.35
N ARG A 62 9.75 5.15 -2.56
CA ARG A 62 9.90 4.08 -1.59
C ARG A 62 8.80 3.04 -1.76
N SER A 63 9.08 1.81 -1.36
CA SER A 63 8.11 0.72 -1.34
C SER A 63 8.08 0.04 0.03
N LEU A 64 6.89 -0.23 0.55
CA LEU A 64 6.65 -1.02 1.76
C LEU A 64 5.71 -2.19 1.43
N HIS A 65 6.19 -3.43 1.59
CA HIS A 65 5.38 -4.61 1.31
C HIS A 65 4.58 -5.01 2.55
N LEU A 66 3.27 -5.25 2.41
CA LEU A 66 2.39 -5.58 3.55
C LEU A 66 2.47 -7.04 4.02
N SER A 67 3.40 -7.85 3.51
CA SER A 67 3.46 -9.30 3.74
C SER A 67 3.91 -9.69 5.15
N PHE A 68 4.44 -8.74 5.91
CA PHE A 68 4.73 -8.91 7.33
C PHE A 68 3.46 -9.01 8.18
N ASN A 69 2.29 -8.64 7.63
CA ASN A 69 1.01 -8.79 8.32
C ASN A 69 0.37 -10.14 8.05
N VAL A 70 -0.41 -10.61 9.01
CA VAL A 70 -1.21 -11.84 8.91
C VAL A 70 -2.64 -11.51 9.29
N LEU A 71 -3.59 -11.80 8.41
CA LEU A 71 -5.02 -11.69 8.69
C LEU A 71 -5.55 -13.08 9.03
N GLN A 72 -6.00 -13.25 10.28
CA GLN A 72 -6.65 -14.47 10.76
C GLN A 72 -8.13 -14.46 10.37
N MET A 73 -8.59 -15.56 9.80
CA MET A 73 -9.96 -15.77 9.37
C MET A 73 -10.77 -16.43 10.49
N THR A 74 -12.09 -16.26 10.45
CA THR A 74 -13.01 -16.87 11.41
C THR A 74 -13.05 -18.41 11.33
N ASP A 75 -12.64 -18.98 10.20
CA ASP A 75 -12.53 -20.44 9.98
C ASP A 75 -11.12 -20.99 10.23
N GLY A 76 -10.22 -20.19 10.82
CA GLY A 76 -8.85 -20.59 11.15
C GLY A 76 -7.86 -20.47 9.98
N ARG A 77 -8.30 -20.05 8.78
CA ARG A 77 -7.36 -19.77 7.68
C ARG A 77 -6.55 -18.50 7.94
N VAL A 78 -5.34 -18.47 7.37
CA VAL A 78 -4.43 -17.32 7.42
C VAL A 78 -4.27 -16.73 6.02
N ILE A 79 -4.48 -15.42 5.90
CA ILE A 79 -4.24 -14.67 4.66
C ILE A 79 -3.03 -13.76 4.87
N ARG A 80 -2.08 -13.83 3.93
CA ARG A 80 -0.96 -12.88 3.84
C ARG A 80 -1.27 -11.82 2.79
N PRO A 81 -1.37 -10.54 3.18
CA PRO A 81 -1.51 -9.42 2.26
C PRO A 81 -0.35 -9.38 1.25
N ARG A 82 -0.71 -9.36 -0.04
CA ARG A 82 0.25 -9.34 -1.16
C ARG A 82 0.44 -7.96 -1.79
N HIS A 83 0.02 -6.90 -1.10
CA HIS A 83 0.09 -5.55 -1.64
C HIS A 83 1.36 -4.83 -1.19
N ILE A 84 1.81 -3.90 -2.03
CA ILE A 84 2.99 -3.06 -1.87
C ILE A 84 2.51 -1.60 -1.95
N VAL A 85 2.83 -0.83 -0.92
CA VAL A 85 2.58 0.61 -0.86
C VAL A 85 3.77 1.33 -1.47
N PHE A 86 3.55 2.10 -2.52
CA PHE A 86 4.55 2.98 -3.12
C PHE A 86 4.30 4.42 -2.69
N TYR A 87 5.33 5.08 -2.18
CA TYR A 87 5.17 6.39 -1.54
C TYR A 87 6.46 7.23 -1.59
N ARG A 88 6.35 8.52 -1.28
CA ARG A 88 7.49 9.42 -1.01
C ARG A 88 7.40 9.98 0.41
N ALA A 89 8.55 10.14 1.07
CA ALA A 89 8.67 10.85 2.34
C ALA A 89 9.14 12.27 2.05
N GLY A 90 8.27 13.26 2.26
CA GLY A 90 8.59 14.68 2.08
C GLY A 90 9.33 15.28 3.29
N THR A 91 9.85 16.50 3.13
CA THR A 91 10.60 17.23 4.17
C THR A 91 9.75 17.64 5.38
N ASP A 92 8.43 17.78 5.21
CA ASP A 92 7.52 18.31 6.25
C ASP A 92 6.76 17.21 7.00
N GLN A 93 7.34 16.00 7.11
CA GLN A 93 6.66 14.83 7.71
C GLN A 93 5.34 14.48 7.00
N ILE A 94 5.22 14.85 5.73
CA ILE A 94 4.13 14.45 4.85
C ILE A 94 4.58 13.22 4.07
N VAL A 95 3.82 12.13 4.22
CA VAL A 95 3.96 10.95 3.37
C VAL A 95 2.95 11.05 2.24
N GLU A 96 3.43 10.96 1.01
CA GLU A 96 2.59 10.91 -0.18
C GLU A 96 2.48 9.47 -0.66
N ILE A 97 1.30 8.86 -0.51
CA ILE A 97 1.00 7.53 -1.05
C ILE A 97 0.66 7.68 -2.53
N LEU A 98 1.49 7.09 -3.36
CA LEU A 98 1.39 7.22 -4.81
C LEU A 98 0.60 6.09 -5.43
N ARG A 99 0.82 4.84 -4.97
CA ARG A 99 0.14 3.63 -5.47
C ARG A 99 0.04 2.55 -4.39
N VAL A 100 -0.94 1.66 -4.51
CA VAL A 100 -1.07 0.44 -3.70
C VAL A 100 -1.27 -0.74 -4.64
N LEU A 101 -0.19 -1.44 -4.98
CA LEU A 101 -0.21 -2.46 -6.02
C LEU A 101 -0.15 -3.86 -5.43
N HIS A 102 -0.83 -4.82 -6.04
CA HIS A 102 -0.58 -6.23 -5.75
C HIS A 102 0.80 -6.63 -6.31
N ASP A 103 1.55 -7.46 -5.58
CA ASP A 103 2.90 -7.94 -5.94
C ASP A 103 3.00 -8.71 -7.27
N ALA A 104 1.86 -9.09 -7.85
CA ALA A 104 1.76 -9.77 -9.14
C ALA A 104 1.55 -8.78 -10.29
N MET A 105 1.32 -7.49 -9.99
CA MET A 105 1.20 -6.45 -11.00
C MET A 105 2.57 -6.04 -11.51
N GLU A 106 2.66 -5.75 -12.81
CA GLU A 106 3.89 -5.26 -13.40
C GLU A 106 4.17 -3.83 -12.94
N VAL A 107 5.04 -3.70 -11.93
CA VAL A 107 5.32 -2.44 -11.23
C VAL A 107 5.76 -1.35 -12.21
N ALA A 108 6.71 -1.63 -13.10
CA ALA A 108 7.21 -0.64 -14.04
C ALA A 108 6.11 -0.06 -14.93
N GLN A 109 5.18 -0.89 -15.42
CA GLN A 109 4.06 -0.43 -16.26
C GLN A 109 3.07 0.40 -15.47
N ASN A 110 2.80 0.01 -14.23
CA ASN A 110 1.88 0.73 -13.37
C ASN A 110 2.46 2.08 -12.95
N LEU A 111 3.77 2.20 -12.73
CA LEU A 111 4.38 3.43 -12.23
C LEU A 111 4.81 4.42 -13.32
N LYS A 112 4.54 4.17 -14.60
CA LYS A 112 4.97 5.03 -15.74
C LYS A 112 4.63 6.52 -15.58
N HIS A 113 3.49 6.82 -14.95
CA HIS A 113 3.05 8.20 -14.74
C HIS A 113 3.86 8.95 -13.66
N LEU A 114 4.64 8.25 -12.83
CA LEU A 114 5.46 8.87 -11.76
C LEU A 114 6.76 9.49 -12.27
N HIS A 115 7.10 9.29 -13.55
CA HIS A 115 8.23 9.94 -14.21
C HIS A 115 7.92 11.35 -14.75
N GLN A 116 6.65 11.76 -14.74
CA GLN A 116 6.17 12.98 -15.39
C GLN A 116 5.97 14.15 -14.40
N GLN A 117 6.48 14.05 -13.17
CA GLN A 117 6.36 15.06 -12.12
C GLN A 117 7.72 15.60 -11.70
#